data_AF-A0A5A5RJ17-F1
#
_entry.id   AF-A0A5A5RJ17-F1
#
_cell.length_a   1.000
_cell.length_b   1.000
_cell.length_c   1.000
_cell.angle_alpha   90.00
_cell.angle_beta   90.00
_cell.angle_gamma   90.00
#
_symmetry.space_group_name_H-M   'P 1'
#
loop_
_entity.id
_entity.type
_entity.pdbx_description
1 polymer ?
#
loop_
_entity_poly.entity_id
_entity_poly.type
_entity_poly.pdbx_seq_one_letter_code
_entity_poly.pdbx_strand_id
1 'polypeptide(L)'
;MKSFLITVAGIVLSFVASLYGTTWLAIFSTVIALIGAYAQYKDASPYEFVFNDRSWEEGEGNFNLVIHRKKHKKVNPTVTVYELRDQSYELIICDIKVDKNDAIIICSVIRSNGKVVII
;
A
#
# COMPACT_ATOMS: atom_id res chain seq x y z
N MET A 1 1.57 3.49 13.08
CA MET A 1 1.69 3.95 14.50
C MET A 1 1.50 5.44 14.68
N LYS A 2 2.26 6.31 13.99
CA LYS A 2 2.16 7.78 14.17
C LYS A 2 0.75 8.31 13.87
N SER A 3 0.14 7.88 12.77
CA SER A 3 -1.22 8.27 12.36
C SER A 3 -2.29 7.81 13.37
N PHE A 4 -2.14 6.62 13.96
CA PHE A 4 -3.04 6.11 15.00
C PHE A 4 -3.02 6.98 16.26
N LEU A 5 -1.84 7.38 16.73
CA LEU A 5 -1.69 8.24 17.90
C LEU A 5 -2.33 9.62 17.67
N ILE A 6 -2.22 10.17 16.46
CA ILE A 6 -2.86 11.45 16.09
C ILE A 6 -4.38 11.33 16.13
N THR A 7 -4.95 10.26 15.57
CA THR A 7 -6.40 10.00 15.62
C THR A 7 -6.90 9.88 17.06
N VAL A 8 -6.21 9.10 17.90
CA VAL A 8 -6.58 8.91 19.32
C VAL A 8 -6.50 10.23 20.08
N ALA A 9 -5.43 11.01 19.90
CA ALA A 9 -5.28 12.31 20.54
C ALA A 9 -6.40 13.28 20.12
N GLY A 10 -6.76 13.31 18.83
CA GLY A 10 -7.87 14.13 18.31
C GLY A 10 -9.23 13.77 18.93
N ILE A 11 -9.54 12.48 19.07
CA ILE A 11 -10.79 12.01 19.70
C ILE A 11 -10.84 12.44 21.17
N VAL A 12 -9.75 12.22 21.92
CA VAL A 12 -9.67 12.59 23.34
C VAL A 12 -9.83 14.11 23.51
N LEU A 13 -9.16 14.91 22.67
CA LEU A 13 -9.28 16.37 22.72
C LEU A 13 -10.70 16.84 22.42
N SER A 14 -11.39 16.18 21.48
CA SER A 14 -12.77 16.49 21.11
C SER A 14 -13.74 16.24 22.26
N PHE A 15 -13.55 15.12 22.97
CA PHE A 15 -14.35 14.79 24.14
C PHE A 15 -14.14 15.82 25.27
N VAL A 16 -12.90 16.21 25.53
CA VAL A 16 -12.57 17.26 26.51
C VAL A 16 -13.17 18.61 26.10
N ALA A 17 -13.02 19.02 24.83
CA ALA A 17 -13.60 20.26 24.31
C ALA A 17 -15.12 20.33 24.49
N SER A 18 -15.81 19.21 24.25
CA SER A 18 -17.26 19.11 24.40
C SER A 18 -17.69 19.27 25.86
N LEU A 19 -16.92 18.75 26.82
CA LEU A 19 -17.20 18.89 28.26
C LEU A 19 -17.06 20.34 28.74
N TYR A 20 -16.09 21.09 28.19
CA TYR A 20 -15.82 22.48 28.56
C TYR A 20 -16.55 23.51 27.66
N GLY A 21 -17.47 23.06 26.80
CA GLY A 21 -18.26 23.96 25.93
C GLY A 21 -17.44 24.77 24.92
N THR A 22 -16.23 24.32 24.57
CA THR A 22 -15.32 25.06 23.70
C THR A 22 -15.47 24.59 22.25
N THR A 23 -16.45 25.17 21.55
CA THR A 23 -16.84 24.78 20.18
C THR A 23 -15.68 24.82 19.18
N TRP A 24 -14.79 25.81 19.28
CA TRP A 24 -13.63 25.93 18.39
C TRP A 24 -12.62 24.78 18.57
N LEU A 25 -12.42 24.34 19.82
CA LEU A 25 -11.51 23.25 20.16
C LEU A 25 -12.07 21.91 19.66
N ALA A 26 -13.39 21.73 19.74
CA ALA A 26 -14.09 20.56 19.22
C ALA A 26 -14.04 20.46 17.68
N ILE A 27 -14.13 21.59 16.97
CA ILE A 27 -13.97 21.63 15.50
C ILE A 27 -12.54 21.24 15.13
N PHE A 28 -11.54 21.85 15.77
CA PHE A 28 -10.13 21.59 15.47
C PHE A 28 -9.73 20.13 15.74
N SER A 29 -10.18 19.57 16.85
CA SER A 29 -9.91 18.18 17.22
C SER A 29 -10.54 17.18 16.23
N THR A 30 -11.75 17.48 15.75
CA THR A 30 -12.45 16.64 14.76
C THR A 30 -11.71 16.64 13.42
N VAL A 31 -11.22 17.80 12.98
CA VAL A 31 -10.41 17.91 11.76
C VAL A 31 -9.12 17.09 11.88
N ILE A 32 -8.44 17.14 13.02
CA ILE A 32 -7.24 16.33 13.26
C ILE A 32 -7.56 14.83 13.23
N ALA A 33 -8.66 14.41 13.85
CA ALA A 33 -9.09 13.02 13.84
C ALA A 33 -9.40 12.53 12.41
N LEU A 34 -10.06 13.35 11.59
CA LEU A 34 -10.33 13.05 10.18
C LEU A 34 -9.05 12.92 9.36
N ILE A 35 -8.08 13.82 9.55
CA ILE A 35 -6.78 13.75 8.87
C ILE A 35 -6.01 12.48 9.29
N GLY A 36 -6.00 12.16 10.59
CA GLY A 36 -5.39 10.95 11.12
C GLY A 36 -6.03 9.69 10.54
N ALA A 37 -7.35 9.61 10.53
CA ALA A 37 -8.11 8.50 9.96
C ALA A 37 -7.84 8.34 8.45
N TYR A 38 -7.81 9.45 7.71
CA TYR A 38 -7.49 9.41 6.27
C TYR A 38 -6.05 8.93 6.01
N ALA A 39 -5.09 9.40 6.80
CA ALA A 39 -3.71 8.93 6.71
C ALA A 39 -3.61 7.42 7.01
N GLN A 40 -4.31 6.93 8.04
CA GLN A 40 -4.37 5.51 8.36
C GLN A 40 -5.03 4.69 7.25
N TYR A 41 -6.13 5.18 6.67
CA TYR A 41 -6.79 4.52 5.55
C TYR A 41 -5.84 4.36 4.36
N LYS A 42 -5.12 5.43 4.02
CA LYS A 42 -4.13 5.41 2.95
C LYS A 42 -2.98 4.43 3.23
N ASP A 43 -2.47 4.41 4.46
CA ASP A 43 -1.42 3.48 4.87
C ASP A 43 -1.88 2.02 4.82
N ALA A 44 -3.14 1.76 5.20
CA ALA A 44 -3.75 0.42 5.19
C ALA A 44 -4.16 -0.05 3.79
N SER A 45 -4.44 0.88 2.86
CA SER A 45 -4.89 0.52 1.52
C SER A 45 -3.84 -0.34 0.78
N PRO A 46 -4.24 -1.44 0.14
CA PRO A 46 -3.34 -2.24 -0.67
C PRO A 46 -2.88 -1.43 -1.87
N TYR A 47 -1.61 -1.58 -2.24
CA TYR A 47 -1.11 -1.04 -3.49
C TYR A 47 -1.31 -2.06 -4.60
N GLU A 48 -1.96 -1.64 -5.67
CA GLU A 48 -2.23 -2.48 -6.83
C GLU A 48 -1.44 -2.00 -8.03
N PHE A 49 -0.79 -2.93 -8.73
CA PHE A 49 -0.02 -2.65 -9.92
C PHE A 49 -0.41 -3.62 -11.03
N VAL A 50 -1.06 -3.09 -12.07
CA VAL A 50 -1.38 -3.85 -13.28
C VAL A 50 -0.15 -3.84 -14.18
N PHE A 51 0.32 -5.02 -14.57
CA PHE A 51 1.47 -5.21 -15.43
C PHE A 51 1.07 -5.89 -16.74
N ASN A 52 1.87 -5.64 -17.76
CA ASN A 52 1.74 -6.25 -19.07
C ASN A 52 3.10 -6.70 -19.61
N ASP A 53 3.11 -7.28 -20.80
CA ASP A 53 4.33 -7.78 -21.47
C ASP A 53 5.47 -6.74 -21.58
N ARG A 54 5.14 -5.44 -21.60
CA ARG A 54 6.11 -4.33 -21.67
C ARG A 54 6.63 -3.87 -20.31
N SER A 55 6.00 -4.32 -19.23
CA SER A 55 6.39 -3.99 -17.86
C SER A 55 7.59 -4.83 -17.39
N TRP A 56 7.86 -5.94 -18.08
CA TRP A 56 8.96 -6.84 -17.79
C TRP A 56 10.28 -6.32 -18.33
N GLU A 57 11.31 -6.38 -17.49
CA GLU A 57 12.70 -6.08 -17.83
C GLU A 57 13.45 -7.40 -18.09
N GLU A 58 14.32 -7.42 -19.11
CA GLU A 58 15.16 -8.59 -19.40
C GLU A 58 16.30 -8.71 -18.38
N GLY A 59 16.43 -9.87 -17.76
CA GLY A 59 17.53 -10.25 -16.87
C GLY A 59 18.40 -11.35 -17.48
N GLU A 60 19.30 -11.91 -16.66
CA GLU A 60 20.15 -13.04 -17.06
C GLU A 60 19.34 -14.33 -17.22
N GLY A 61 18.75 -14.52 -18.41
CA GLY A 61 17.97 -15.72 -18.77
C GLY A 61 16.51 -15.70 -18.34
N ASN A 62 16.06 -14.66 -17.62
CA ASN A 62 14.72 -14.53 -17.05
C ASN A 62 14.12 -13.15 -17.36
N PHE A 63 12.82 -13.00 -17.11
CA PHE A 63 12.13 -11.71 -17.08
C PHE A 63 11.88 -11.28 -15.63
N ASN A 64 12.15 -10.01 -15.34
CA ASN A 64 12.01 -9.42 -14.01
C ASN A 64 10.98 -8.29 -14.03
N LEU A 65 10.06 -8.28 -13.08
CA LEU A 65 9.17 -7.16 -12.82
C LEU A 65 9.65 -6.42 -11.57
N VAL A 66 10.09 -5.18 -11.73
CA VAL A 66 10.68 -4.38 -10.65
C VAL A 66 9.69 -3.33 -10.15
N ILE A 67 9.31 -3.43 -8.87
CA ILE A 67 8.41 -2.50 -8.21
C ILE A 67 9.15 -1.85 -7.04
N HIS A 68 9.60 -0.60 -7.24
CA HIS A 68 10.32 0.15 -6.21
C HIS A 68 9.42 0.58 -5.04
N ARG A 69 10.00 0.63 -3.83
CA ARG A 69 9.35 1.15 -2.61
C ARG A 69 8.72 2.52 -2.74
N LYS A 70 9.28 3.41 -3.56
CA LYS A 70 8.69 4.74 -3.82
C LYS A 70 7.26 4.67 -4.39
N LYS A 71 6.93 3.58 -5.10
CA LYS A 71 5.60 3.34 -5.68
C LYS A 71 4.63 2.78 -4.63
N HIS A 72 4.97 1.67 -3.96
CA HIS A 72 4.06 0.99 -3.04
C HIS A 72 4.06 1.52 -1.61
N LYS A 73 5.13 2.20 -1.17
CA LYS A 73 5.29 2.86 0.15
C LYS A 73 5.12 1.97 1.39
N LYS A 74 5.03 0.65 1.20
CA LYS A 74 4.94 -0.33 2.29
C LYS A 74 6.30 -0.58 2.94
N VAL A 75 6.30 -0.78 4.26
CA VAL A 75 7.52 -1.01 5.05
C VAL A 75 7.91 -2.49 5.05
N ASN A 76 6.93 -3.38 5.20
CA ASN A 76 7.11 -4.83 5.16
C ASN A 76 6.09 -5.42 4.16
N PRO A 77 6.31 -5.24 2.85
CA PRO A 77 5.32 -5.60 1.84
C PRO A 77 5.05 -7.10 1.83
N THR A 78 3.78 -7.49 1.88
CA THR A 78 3.35 -8.83 1.46
C THR A 78 2.88 -8.76 0.02
N VAL A 79 3.44 -9.60 -0.85
CA VAL A 79 3.22 -9.51 -2.30
C VAL A 79 2.42 -10.72 -2.77
N THR A 80 1.40 -10.48 -3.56
CA THR A 80 0.61 -11.51 -4.23
C THR A 80 0.51 -11.18 -5.70
N VAL A 81 0.81 -12.14 -6.55
CA VAL A 81 0.84 -11.97 -8.01
C VAL A 81 -0.30 -12.75 -8.62
N TYR A 82 -1.03 -12.08 -9.51
CA TYR A 82 -2.12 -12.65 -10.28
C TYR A 82 -1.80 -12.57 -11.76
N GLU A 83 -2.02 -13.66 -12.47
CA GLU A 83 -1.94 -13.73 -13.93
C GLU A 83 -3.34 -13.55 -14.53
N LEU A 84 -3.44 -12.84 -15.65
CA LEU A 84 -4.68 -12.68 -16.39
C LEU A 84 -4.88 -13.88 -17.33
N ARG A 85 -5.92 -14.68 -17.10
CA ARG A 85 -6.32 -15.81 -17.94
C ARG A 85 -7.79 -15.73 -18.30
N ASP A 86 -8.08 -15.79 -19.61
CA ASP A 86 -9.45 -15.84 -20.14
C ASP A 86 -10.41 -14.82 -19.48
N GLN A 87 -9.92 -13.60 -19.24
CA GLN A 87 -10.64 -12.47 -18.60
C GLN A 87 -10.79 -12.51 -17.08
N SER A 88 -10.11 -13.43 -16.39
CA SER A 88 -10.08 -13.53 -14.94
C SER A 88 -8.65 -13.45 -14.39
N TYR A 89 -8.51 -13.10 -13.12
CA TYR A 89 -7.22 -13.08 -12.42
C TYR A 89 -7.05 -14.36 -11.61
N GLU A 90 -6.02 -15.15 -11.93
CA GLU A 90 -5.65 -16.35 -11.20
C GLU A 90 -4.40 -16.10 -10.37
N LEU A 91 -4.39 -16.55 -9.11
CA LEU A 91 -3.22 -16.44 -8.24
C LEU A 91 -2.13 -17.39 -8.73
N ILE A 92 -0.93 -16.84 -8.95
CA ILE A 92 0.23 -17.61 -9.39
C ILE A 92 1.33 -17.60 -8.34
N ILE A 93 2.08 -18.69 -8.29
CA ILE A 93 3.28 -18.79 -7.47
C ILE A 93 4.47 -18.41 -8.36
N CYS A 94 5.18 -17.38 -7.95
CA CYS A 94 6.38 -16.88 -8.62
C CYS A 94 7.49 -16.67 -7.60
N ASP A 95 8.74 -16.64 -8.07
CA ASP A 95 9.87 -16.27 -7.22
C ASP A 95 9.84 -14.75 -6.97
N ILE A 96 9.82 -14.35 -5.70
CA ILE A 96 9.73 -12.96 -5.28
C ILE A 96 10.95 -12.66 -4.41
N LYS A 97 11.73 -11.67 -4.84
CA LYS A 97 12.91 -11.19 -4.12
C LYS A 97 12.69 -9.75 -3.68
N VAL A 98 13.20 -9.41 -2.51
CA VAL A 98 13.25 -8.03 -2.03
C VAL A 98 14.71 -7.58 -2.07
N ASP A 99 15.00 -6.59 -2.92
CA ASP A 99 16.33 -6.00 -3.04
C ASP A 99 16.64 -5.08 -1.83
N LYS A 100 17.91 -4.73 -1.66
CA LYS A 100 18.42 -3.84 -0.60
C LYS A 100 17.78 -2.45 -0.58
N ASN A 101 17.19 -2.02 -1.70
CA ASN A 101 16.43 -0.77 -1.80
C ASN A 101 14.92 -0.94 -1.52
N ASP A 102 14.53 -2.05 -0.89
CA ASP A 102 13.14 -2.50 -0.71
C ASP A 102 12.36 -2.56 -2.03
N ALA A 103 13.05 -2.79 -3.15
CA ALA A 103 12.39 -3.04 -4.41
C ALA A 103 11.95 -4.49 -4.45
N ILE A 104 10.69 -4.71 -4.81
CA ILE A 104 10.16 -6.05 -5.06
C ILE A 104 10.51 -6.42 -6.49
N ILE A 105 11.18 -7.55 -6.64
CA ILE A 105 11.56 -8.14 -7.92
C ILE A 105 10.81 -9.45 -8.05
N ILE A 106 9.91 -9.54 -9.02
CA ILE A 106 9.21 -10.78 -9.36
C ILE A 106 9.90 -11.38 -10.58
N CYS A 107 10.40 -12.61 -10.44
CA CYS A 107 11.10 -13.32 -11.51
C CYS A 107 10.15 -14.31 -12.19
N SER A 108 10.18 -14.34 -13.52
CA SER A 108 9.44 -15.29 -14.34
C SER A 108 10.26 -15.72 -15.56
N VAL A 109 10.02 -16.95 -16.03
CA VAL A 109 10.62 -17.47 -17.27
C VAL A 109 9.88 -16.95 -18.51
N ILE A 110 8.60 -16.56 -18.34
CA ILE A 110 7.75 -16.06 -19.41
C ILE A 110 7.23 -14.66 -19.08
N ARG A 111 7.00 -13.86 -20.11
CA ARG A 111 6.23 -12.62 -19.98
C ARG A 111 4.76 -12.96 -19.87
N SER A 112 4.09 -12.32 -18.93
CA SER A 112 2.65 -12.46 -18.75
C SER A 112 2.00 -11.12 -18.40
N ASN A 113 0.69 -11.07 -18.57
CA ASN A 113 -0.13 -9.94 -18.19
C ASN A 113 -0.83 -10.26 -16.87
N GLY A 114 -1.02 -9.27 -16.01
CA GLY A 114 -1.53 -9.55 -14.67
C GLY A 114 -1.60 -8.36 -13.75
N LYS A 115 -1.73 -8.66 -12.46
CA LYS A 115 -1.78 -7.67 -11.39
C LYS A 115 -0.98 -8.15 -10.19
N VAL A 116 -0.22 -7.23 -9.59
CA VAL A 116 0.43 -7.43 -8.30
C VAL A 116 -0.34 -6.65 -7.24
N VAL A 117 -0.61 -7.30 -6.12
CA VAL A 117 -1.18 -6.68 -4.92
C VAL A 117 -0.11 -6.69 -3.82
N ILE A 118 0.15 -5.52 -3.26
CA ILE A 118 1.15 -5.31 -2.21
C ILE A 118 0.47 -4.74 -0.97
N ILE A 119 0.53 -5.46 0.14
CA ILE A 119 -0.08 -5.10 1.42
C ILE A 119 0.97 -4.54 2.37
#